data_AF-A0A9W9KAU7-F1
#
_entry.id   AF-A0A9W9KAU7-F1
#
_cell.length_a   1.000
_cell.length_b   1.000
_cell.length_c   1.000
_cell.angle_alpha   90.00
_cell.angle_beta   90.00
_cell.angle_gamma   90.00
#
_symmetry.space_group_name_H-M   'P 1'
#
loop_
_entity.id
_entity.type
_entity.pdbx_description
1 polymer ?
#
loop_
_entity_poly.entity_id
_entity_poly.type
_entity_poly.pdbx_seq_one_letter_code
_entity_poly.pdbx_strand_id
1 'polypeptide(L)'
;MGYSETDCLAINTIRTLAVDATFPANSGHPGVPMATFTNNLHSITPGHLKSHETPGIEVTTGPLGQGFANAVGLAIAQAHTTSIFNKPDYDLISNHTFCFFGDGCAMEGLASEAASRAGQLKLKNLVCTYDDNKISIDGDIKCTFNEDAQKRFEAYNWHVEVVKDSDSAMYGCHGQAFYDQLATTLDLAP
;
A
#
# COMPACT_ATOMS: atom_id res chain seq x y z
N MET A 1 6.80 20.17 11.62
CA MET A 1 5.49 20.53 12.23
C MET A 1 4.94 19.26 12.85
N GLY A 2 4.41 19.31 14.07
CA GLY A 2 3.78 18.14 14.71
C GLY A 2 2.34 17.95 14.24
N TYR A 3 1.80 16.75 14.43
CA TYR A 3 0.39 16.43 14.19
C TYR A 3 -0.52 17.05 15.27
N SER A 4 -1.73 17.42 14.87
CA SER A 4 -2.74 18.06 15.71
C SER A 4 -3.80 17.06 16.19
N GLU A 5 -4.58 17.45 17.18
CA GLU A 5 -5.76 16.68 17.63
C GLU A 5 -6.77 16.45 16.49
N THR A 6 -6.86 17.38 15.54
CA THR A 6 -7.74 17.25 14.37
C THR A 6 -7.28 16.12 13.44
N ASP A 7 -5.96 15.92 13.30
CA ASP A 7 -5.41 14.82 12.51
C ASP A 7 -5.77 13.47 13.15
N CYS A 8 -5.69 13.39 14.47
CA CYS A 8 -6.11 12.22 15.22
C CYS A 8 -7.60 11.92 15.10
N LEU A 9 -8.43 12.96 15.15
CA LEU A 9 -9.86 12.80 14.93
C LEU A 9 -10.15 12.31 13.50
N ALA A 10 -9.45 12.82 12.50
CA ALA A 10 -9.61 12.39 11.11
C ALA A 10 -9.24 10.91 10.92
N ILE A 11 -8.12 10.47 11.50
CA ILE A 11 -7.69 9.06 11.45
C ILE A 11 -8.71 8.15 12.12
N ASN A 12 -9.16 8.51 13.32
CA ASN A 12 -10.16 7.73 14.02
C ASN A 12 -11.50 7.71 13.26
N THR A 13 -11.84 8.80 12.56
CA THR A 13 -13.01 8.85 11.68
C THR A 13 -12.89 7.84 10.54
N ILE A 14 -11.72 7.72 9.90
CA ILE A 14 -11.49 6.70 8.85
C ILE A 14 -11.66 5.29 9.43
N ARG A 15 -11.06 5.02 10.60
CA ARG A 15 -11.18 3.73 11.29
C ARG A 15 -12.63 3.38 11.60
N THR A 16 -13.38 4.30 12.20
CA THR A 16 -14.78 4.05 12.57
C THR A 16 -15.67 3.93 11.35
N LEU A 17 -15.45 4.71 10.28
CA LEU A 17 -16.20 4.56 9.03
C LEU A 17 -15.97 3.20 8.37
N ALA A 18 -14.73 2.70 8.36
CA ALA A 18 -14.44 1.37 7.84
C ALA A 18 -15.17 0.30 8.65
N VAL A 19 -15.07 0.36 9.97
CA VAL A 19 -15.76 -0.56 10.88
C VAL A 19 -17.28 -0.50 10.67
N ASP A 20 -17.87 0.70 10.69
CA ASP A 20 -19.31 0.93 10.52
C ASP A 20 -19.82 0.55 9.14
N ALA A 21 -18.97 0.51 8.10
CA ALA A 21 -19.37 -0.01 6.79
C ALA A 21 -19.55 -1.53 6.82
N THR A 22 -18.73 -2.26 7.59
CA THR A 22 -18.80 -3.75 7.65
C THR A 22 -20.01 -4.27 8.41
N PHE A 23 -20.43 -3.58 9.47
CA PHE A 23 -21.48 -4.06 10.37
C PHE A 23 -22.86 -4.20 9.70
N PRO A 24 -23.42 -3.16 9.04
CA PRO A 24 -24.69 -3.27 8.32
C PRO A 24 -24.63 -4.22 7.14
N ALA A 25 -23.46 -4.34 6.49
CA ALA A 25 -23.25 -5.29 5.40
C ALA A 25 -23.09 -6.74 5.90
N ASN A 26 -22.86 -6.94 7.20
CA ASN A 26 -22.52 -8.22 7.82
C ASN A 26 -21.40 -8.96 7.06
N SER A 27 -20.46 -8.21 6.49
CA SER A 27 -19.42 -8.68 5.58
C SER A 27 -18.34 -7.60 5.40
N GLY A 28 -17.08 -8.01 5.36
CA GLY A 28 -15.94 -7.12 5.09
C GLY A 28 -14.72 -7.43 5.93
N HIS A 29 -13.68 -6.61 5.79
CA HIS A 29 -12.38 -6.77 6.45
C HIS A 29 -12.03 -5.49 7.24
N PRO A 30 -12.45 -5.36 8.51
CA PRO A 30 -12.27 -4.12 9.29
C PRO A 30 -10.83 -3.95 9.83
N GLY A 31 -10.03 -5.03 9.84
CA GLY A 31 -8.64 -4.99 10.32
C GLY A 31 -7.69 -4.19 9.43
N VAL A 32 -8.02 -4.03 8.15
CA VAL A 32 -7.28 -3.20 7.19
C VAL A 32 -8.29 -2.25 6.53
N PRO A 33 -8.44 -1.01 7.02
CA PRO A 33 -9.49 -0.06 6.60
C PRO A 33 -9.55 0.22 5.09
N MET A 34 -8.42 0.09 4.39
CA MET A 34 -8.34 0.27 2.93
C MET A 34 -8.91 -0.92 2.13
N ALA A 35 -9.19 -2.05 2.78
CA ALA A 35 -9.81 -3.25 2.20
C ALA A 35 -11.29 -3.40 2.59
N THR A 36 -11.89 -2.36 3.17
CA THR A 36 -13.19 -2.43 3.80
C THR A 36 -14.29 -2.04 2.82
N PHE A 37 -14.90 -3.05 2.19
CA PHE A 37 -16.01 -2.85 1.26
C PHE A 37 -17.15 -3.83 1.51
N THR A 38 -18.34 -3.44 1.04
CA THR A 38 -19.61 -4.06 1.40
C THR A 38 -20.17 -4.86 0.22
N ASN A 39 -20.57 -6.11 0.41
CA ASN A 39 -21.12 -6.95 -0.67
C ASN A 39 -22.61 -6.66 -1.01
N ASN A 40 -23.04 -5.41 -0.92
CA ASN A 40 -24.39 -5.01 -1.27
C ASN A 40 -24.58 -5.01 -2.79
N LEU A 41 -25.61 -5.71 -3.27
CA LEU A 41 -25.91 -5.80 -4.70
C LEU A 41 -26.20 -4.41 -5.28
N HIS A 42 -25.57 -4.09 -6.42
CA HIS A 42 -25.64 -2.79 -7.10
C HIS A 42 -25.01 -1.60 -6.35
N SER A 43 -24.28 -1.84 -5.26
CA SER A 43 -23.49 -0.79 -4.63
C SER A 43 -22.26 -0.44 -5.46
N ILE A 44 -21.85 0.84 -5.42
CA ILE A 44 -20.56 1.31 -5.93
C ILE A 44 -19.41 1.05 -4.94
N THR A 45 -19.64 0.31 -3.85
CA THR A 45 -18.63 -0.10 -2.86
C THR A 45 -18.53 -1.63 -2.76
N PRO A 46 -18.25 -2.34 -3.86
CA PRO A 46 -18.21 -3.81 -3.91
C PRO A 46 -17.13 -4.39 -3.01
N GLY A 47 -17.30 -5.61 -2.49
CA GLY A 47 -16.38 -6.24 -1.51
C GLY A 47 -14.89 -6.27 -1.87
N HIS A 48 -14.55 -6.12 -3.15
CA HIS A 48 -13.19 -5.83 -3.61
C HIS A 48 -13.23 -4.69 -4.63
N LEU A 49 -12.15 -3.91 -4.67
CA LEU A 49 -12.00 -2.73 -5.51
C LEU A 49 -12.17 -3.02 -7.00
N LYS A 50 -12.99 -2.22 -7.68
CA LYS A 50 -13.20 -2.30 -9.13
C LYS A 50 -13.12 -0.93 -9.78
N SER A 51 -12.17 -0.79 -10.70
CA SER A 51 -11.85 0.48 -11.37
C SER A 51 -12.98 1.04 -12.25
N HIS A 52 -13.88 0.20 -12.72
CA HIS A 52 -14.99 0.60 -13.59
C HIS A 52 -16.30 0.88 -12.85
N GLU A 53 -16.37 0.60 -11.53
CA GLU A 53 -17.59 0.77 -10.73
C GLU A 53 -17.46 1.93 -9.74
N THR A 54 -16.28 2.13 -9.13
CA THR A 54 -16.09 3.09 -8.04
C THR A 54 -15.15 4.22 -8.47
N PRO A 55 -15.60 5.49 -8.49
CA PRO A 55 -14.73 6.63 -8.77
C PRO A 55 -13.54 6.71 -7.79
N GLY A 56 -12.36 7.01 -8.31
CA GLY A 56 -11.12 7.08 -7.52
C GLY A 56 -10.38 5.74 -7.35
N ILE A 57 -10.90 4.64 -7.91
CA ILE A 57 -10.21 3.36 -7.94
C ILE A 57 -9.43 3.22 -9.25
N GLU A 58 -8.12 3.36 -9.16
CA GLU A 58 -7.22 3.33 -10.32
C GLU A 58 -7.17 1.95 -11.00
N VAL A 59 -7.16 0.88 -10.19
CA VAL A 59 -7.04 -0.50 -10.67
C VAL A 59 -7.97 -1.43 -9.89
N THR A 60 -8.50 -2.43 -10.57
CA THR A 60 -9.26 -3.51 -9.92
C THR A 60 -8.27 -4.41 -9.17
N THR A 61 -8.51 -4.63 -7.88
CA THR A 61 -7.68 -5.48 -7.01
C THR A 61 -8.54 -6.46 -6.22
N GLY A 62 -7.91 -7.35 -5.45
CA GLY A 62 -8.57 -8.42 -4.70
C GLY A 62 -7.73 -9.68 -4.74
N PRO A 63 -7.36 -10.18 -5.94
CA PRO A 63 -6.29 -11.16 -6.07
C PRO A 63 -4.98 -10.55 -5.53
N LEU A 64 -4.41 -11.20 -4.51
CA LEU A 64 -3.19 -10.75 -3.84
C LEU A 64 -2.02 -10.67 -4.83
N GLY A 65 -1.07 -9.76 -4.57
CA GLY A 65 0.10 -9.53 -5.41
C GLY A 65 -0.15 -8.72 -6.70
N GLN A 66 -1.33 -8.82 -7.32
CA GLN A 66 -1.61 -8.11 -8.58
C GLN A 66 -1.62 -6.58 -8.44
N GLY A 67 -2.15 -6.06 -7.34
CA GLY A 67 -2.15 -4.60 -7.07
C GLY A 67 -0.73 -4.03 -7.02
N PHE A 68 0.22 -4.76 -6.43
CA PHE A 68 1.63 -4.38 -6.39
C PHE A 68 2.26 -4.39 -7.79
N ALA A 69 2.02 -5.45 -8.57
CA ALA A 69 2.50 -5.53 -9.95
C ALA A 69 1.93 -4.42 -10.85
N ASN A 70 0.65 -4.07 -10.66
CA ASN A 70 0.02 -2.95 -11.35
C ASN A 70 0.69 -1.62 -11.01
N ALA A 71 0.99 -1.37 -9.72
CA ALA A 71 1.69 -0.17 -9.28
C ALA A 71 3.09 -0.05 -9.94
N VAL A 72 3.84 -1.16 -10.03
CA VAL A 72 5.10 -1.19 -10.78
C VAL A 72 4.88 -0.83 -12.25
N GLY A 73 3.86 -1.39 -12.89
CA GLY A 73 3.51 -1.07 -14.28
C GLY A 73 3.18 0.42 -14.50
N LEU A 74 2.39 1.02 -13.60
CA LEU A 74 2.06 2.44 -13.63
C LEU A 74 3.31 3.33 -13.45
N ALA A 75 4.21 2.94 -12.54
CA ALA A 75 5.48 3.63 -12.35
C ALA A 75 6.39 3.54 -13.60
N ILE A 76 6.45 2.38 -14.27
CA ILE A 76 7.16 2.23 -15.54
C ILE A 76 6.56 3.15 -16.61
N ALA A 77 5.23 3.20 -16.71
CA ALA A 77 4.54 4.05 -17.67
C ALA A 77 4.82 5.55 -17.43
N GLN A 78 4.80 5.99 -16.18
CA GLN A 78 5.17 7.37 -15.82
C GLN A 78 6.63 7.67 -16.19
N ALA A 79 7.58 6.78 -15.86
CA ALA A 79 8.99 7.00 -16.18
C ALA A 79 9.22 7.06 -17.71
N HIS A 80 8.54 6.18 -18.45
CA HIS A 80 8.61 6.18 -19.91
C HIS A 80 8.02 7.47 -20.50
N THR A 81 6.80 7.83 -20.12
CA THR A 81 6.14 9.03 -20.66
C THR A 81 6.90 10.31 -20.30
N THR A 82 7.44 10.41 -19.09
CA THR A 82 8.37 11.48 -18.68
C THR A 82 9.54 11.60 -19.67
N SER A 83 10.21 10.48 -19.99
CA SER A 83 11.35 10.50 -20.91
C SER A 83 11.01 10.91 -22.35
N ILE A 84 9.78 10.69 -22.79
CA ILE A 84 9.32 11.03 -24.13
C ILE A 84 8.91 12.51 -24.22
N PHE A 85 8.13 12.97 -23.24
CA PHE A 85 7.40 14.23 -23.35
C PHE A 85 8.03 15.39 -22.59
N ASN A 86 8.72 15.17 -21.47
CA ASN A 86 9.38 16.27 -20.77
C ASN A 86 10.51 16.85 -21.64
N LYS A 87 10.71 18.17 -21.53
CA LYS A 87 11.76 18.95 -22.22
C LYS A 87 12.48 19.85 -21.22
N PRO A 88 13.67 20.38 -21.54
CA PRO A 88 14.26 21.45 -20.74
C PRO A 88 13.22 22.56 -20.51
N ASP A 89 13.04 22.96 -19.25
CA ASP A 89 12.06 23.94 -18.79
C ASP A 89 10.57 23.53 -18.85
N TYR A 90 10.27 22.27 -19.21
CA TYR A 90 8.90 21.73 -19.25
C TYR A 90 8.82 20.35 -18.58
N ASP A 91 8.48 20.37 -17.28
CA ASP A 91 8.18 19.18 -16.49
C ASP A 91 6.67 18.91 -16.49
N LEU A 92 6.20 18.21 -17.53
CA LEU A 92 4.78 17.95 -17.74
C LEU A 92 4.26 16.76 -16.92
N ILE A 93 5.15 15.81 -16.61
CA ILE A 93 4.81 14.54 -15.96
C ILE A 93 5.77 14.32 -14.79
N SER A 94 5.28 14.54 -13.58
CA SER A 94 6.06 14.45 -12.33
C SER A 94 5.29 13.77 -11.19
N ASN A 95 4.22 13.04 -11.52
CA ASN A 95 3.43 12.31 -10.53
C ASN A 95 4.18 11.08 -9.97
N HIS A 96 3.70 10.61 -8.82
CA HIS A 96 4.17 9.40 -8.17
C HIS A 96 3.10 8.31 -8.19
N THR A 97 3.53 7.06 -7.99
CA THR A 97 2.67 5.91 -7.76
C THR A 97 2.86 5.44 -6.32
N PHE A 98 1.75 5.35 -5.57
CA PHE A 98 1.73 4.82 -4.21
C PHE A 98 1.02 3.47 -4.16
N CYS A 99 1.52 2.53 -3.37
CA CYS A 99 0.92 1.21 -3.20
C CYS A 99 0.92 0.76 -1.75
N PHE A 100 -0.24 0.34 -1.24
CA PHE A 100 -0.33 -0.38 0.02
C PHE A 100 -0.39 -1.88 -0.26
N PHE A 101 0.37 -2.67 0.49
CA PHE A 101 0.32 -4.12 0.42
C PHE A 101 0.58 -4.74 1.80
N GLY A 102 0.14 -5.98 2.01
CA GLY A 102 0.35 -6.72 3.26
C GLY A 102 1.02 -8.06 3.03
N ASP A 103 1.07 -8.89 4.08
CA ASP A 103 1.76 -10.18 4.10
C ASP A 103 1.36 -11.08 2.93
N GLY A 104 0.06 -11.22 2.67
CA GLY A 104 -0.44 -12.06 1.59
C GLY A 104 0.07 -11.64 0.20
N CYS A 105 0.22 -10.33 -0.05
CA CYS A 105 0.82 -9.84 -1.29
C CYS A 105 2.34 -10.11 -1.32
N ALA A 106 3.02 -10.01 -0.19
CA ALA A 106 4.46 -10.24 -0.08
C ALA A 106 4.84 -11.71 -0.30
N MET A 107 3.94 -12.64 0.00
CA MET A 107 4.08 -14.08 -0.25
C MET A 107 3.89 -14.47 -1.72
N GLU A 108 3.14 -13.69 -2.49
CA GLU A 108 2.84 -14.00 -3.89
C GLU A 108 4.07 -13.85 -4.80
N GLY A 109 4.34 -14.88 -5.60
CA GLY A 109 5.51 -14.91 -6.50
C GLY A 109 5.51 -13.76 -7.51
N LEU A 110 4.33 -13.37 -8.00
CA LEU A 110 4.14 -12.24 -8.91
C LEU A 110 4.67 -10.93 -8.31
N ALA A 111 4.48 -10.70 -7.01
CA ALA A 111 4.97 -9.49 -6.35
C ALA A 111 6.51 -9.49 -6.28
N SER A 112 7.13 -10.66 -6.09
CA SER A 112 8.59 -10.79 -6.12
C SER A 112 9.18 -10.53 -7.52
N GLU A 113 8.54 -11.04 -8.57
CA GLU A 113 8.93 -10.74 -9.96
C GLU A 113 8.86 -9.24 -10.26
N ALA A 114 7.74 -8.61 -9.90
CA ALA A 114 7.53 -7.17 -10.08
C ALA A 114 8.52 -6.34 -9.26
N ALA A 115 8.78 -6.71 -8.00
CA ALA A 115 9.73 -6.01 -7.13
C ALA A 115 11.16 -6.08 -7.67
N SER A 116 11.59 -7.26 -8.11
CA SER A 116 12.89 -7.45 -8.76
C SER A 116 13.04 -6.55 -10.00
N ARG A 117 12.00 -6.50 -10.84
CA ARG A 117 11.99 -5.65 -12.04
C ARG A 117 12.02 -4.16 -11.71
N ALA A 118 11.25 -3.71 -10.73
CA ALA A 118 11.19 -2.32 -10.31
C ALA A 118 12.55 -1.82 -9.79
N GLY A 119 13.22 -2.64 -8.97
CA GLY A 119 14.55 -2.32 -8.46
C GLY A 119 15.61 -2.30 -9.57
N GLN A 120 15.58 -3.24 -10.52
CA GLN A 120 16.45 -3.20 -11.70
C GLN A 120 16.28 -1.92 -12.53
N LEU A 121 15.03 -1.46 -12.68
CA LEU A 121 14.69 -0.24 -13.42
C LEU A 121 14.91 1.04 -12.62
N LYS A 122 15.20 0.95 -11.31
CA LYS A 122 15.41 2.10 -10.41
C LYS A 122 14.24 3.10 -10.46
N LEU A 123 13.01 2.59 -10.29
CA LEU A 123 11.77 3.39 -10.39
C LEU A 123 11.58 4.31 -9.17
N LYS A 124 12.22 5.49 -9.19
CA LYS A 124 12.18 6.47 -8.09
C LYS A 124 10.81 7.12 -7.84
N ASN A 125 9.90 6.96 -8.78
CA ASN A 125 8.53 7.46 -8.72
C ASN A 125 7.57 6.49 -8.02
N LEU A 126 8.04 5.32 -7.57
CA LEU A 126 7.24 4.32 -6.88
C LEU A 126 7.55 4.30 -5.38
N VAL A 127 6.50 4.40 -4.57
CA VAL A 127 6.56 4.28 -3.11
C VAL A 127 5.54 3.23 -2.66
N CYS A 128 6.00 2.24 -1.90
CA CYS A 128 5.14 1.20 -1.39
C CYS A 128 5.18 1.17 0.14
N THR A 129 4.02 0.96 0.76
CA THR A 129 3.89 0.75 2.21
C THR A 129 3.44 -0.67 2.46
N TYR A 130 4.29 -1.42 3.15
CA TYR A 130 4.03 -2.76 3.63
C TYR A 130 3.43 -2.68 5.04
N ASP A 131 2.17 -3.12 5.17
CA ASP A 131 1.52 -3.34 6.45
C ASP A 131 2.06 -4.64 7.07
N ASP A 132 3.09 -4.51 7.90
CA ASP A 132 3.81 -5.60 8.54
C ASP A 132 3.19 -5.95 9.92
N ASN A 133 1.92 -6.38 9.89
CA ASN A 133 1.13 -6.64 11.10
C ASN A 133 1.31 -8.08 11.65
N LYS A 134 2.07 -8.92 10.96
CA LYS A 134 2.39 -10.31 11.35
C LYS A 134 1.18 -11.26 11.36
N ILE A 135 0.08 -10.91 10.70
CA ILE A 135 -1.18 -11.67 10.69
C ILE A 135 -1.68 -11.92 9.26
N SER A 136 -2.04 -13.16 8.99
CA SER A 136 -2.82 -13.57 7.81
C SER A 136 -4.17 -14.16 8.22
N ILE A 137 -4.94 -14.67 7.25
CA ILE A 137 -6.21 -15.35 7.50
C ILE A 137 -6.02 -16.55 8.46
N ASP A 138 -4.90 -17.27 8.35
CA ASP A 138 -4.61 -18.44 9.19
C ASP A 138 -3.96 -18.08 10.54
N GLY A 139 -3.90 -16.78 10.89
CA GLY A 139 -3.32 -16.28 12.13
C GLY A 139 -1.89 -15.78 11.98
N ASP A 140 -1.06 -16.03 13.00
CA ASP A 140 0.36 -15.61 13.03
C ASP A 140 1.09 -16.15 11.80
N ILE A 141 1.64 -15.25 10.99
CA ILE A 141 2.30 -15.61 9.73
C ILE A 141 3.52 -16.49 9.94
N LYS A 142 4.09 -16.59 11.15
CA LYS A 142 5.24 -17.47 11.41
C LYS A 142 4.98 -18.94 11.13
N CYS A 143 3.73 -19.37 10.98
CA CYS A 143 3.42 -20.74 10.56
C CYS A 143 3.78 -21.00 9.08
N THR A 144 3.84 -19.96 8.24
CA THR A 144 3.98 -20.08 6.77
C THR A 144 4.98 -19.10 6.14
N PHE A 145 5.31 -18.00 6.83
CA PHE A 145 6.14 -16.90 6.34
C PHE A 145 7.07 -16.40 7.45
N ASN A 146 8.34 -16.82 7.38
CA ASN A 146 9.40 -16.50 8.35
C ASN A 146 10.61 -15.84 7.69
N GLU A 147 10.48 -15.37 6.45
CA GLU A 147 11.57 -14.69 5.77
C GLU A 147 11.78 -13.27 6.30
N ASP A 148 12.95 -12.71 6.00
CA ASP A 148 13.25 -11.31 6.21
C ASP A 148 12.87 -10.53 4.94
N ALA A 149 11.61 -10.07 4.89
CA ALA A 149 11.09 -9.32 3.74
C ALA A 149 11.91 -8.03 3.50
N GLN A 150 12.42 -7.39 4.54
CA GLN A 150 13.23 -6.17 4.42
C GLN A 150 14.49 -6.46 3.60
N LYS A 151 15.24 -7.49 4.01
CA LYS A 151 16.45 -7.93 3.29
C LYS A 151 16.15 -8.40 1.87
N ARG A 152 15.00 -9.02 1.62
CA ARG A 152 14.59 -9.40 0.26
C ARG A 152 14.41 -8.18 -0.63
N PHE A 153 13.74 -7.14 -0.15
CA PHE A 153 13.57 -5.89 -0.91
C PHE A 153 14.90 -5.13 -1.08
N GLU A 154 15.74 -5.07 -0.06
CA GLU A 154 17.11 -4.54 -0.17
C GLU A 154 17.92 -5.29 -1.24
N ALA A 155 17.82 -6.62 -1.29
CA ALA A 155 18.48 -7.44 -2.31
C ALA A 155 17.95 -7.20 -3.73
N TYR A 156 16.71 -6.71 -3.87
CA TYR A 156 16.17 -6.22 -5.13
C TYR A 156 16.63 -4.79 -5.48
N ASN A 157 17.45 -4.14 -4.64
CA ASN A 157 17.88 -2.74 -4.74
C ASN A 157 16.77 -1.72 -4.46
N TRP A 158 15.82 -2.07 -3.59
CA TRP A 158 14.92 -1.08 -3.01
C TRP A 158 15.58 -0.38 -1.84
N HIS A 159 15.19 0.87 -1.60
CA HIS A 159 15.45 1.50 -0.32
C HIS A 159 14.30 1.15 0.64
N VAL A 160 14.68 0.84 1.88
CA VAL A 160 13.80 0.21 2.85
C VAL A 160 13.91 1.00 4.14
N GLU A 161 12.78 1.56 4.58
CA GLU A 161 12.67 2.25 5.84
C GLU A 161 11.68 1.53 6.75
N VAL A 162 12.09 1.32 8.00
CA VAL A 162 11.25 0.73 9.02
C VAL A 162 10.70 1.84 9.91
N VAL A 163 9.39 2.01 9.87
CA VAL A 163 8.65 2.92 10.73
C VAL A 163 8.15 2.12 11.92
N LYS A 164 8.90 2.20 13.02
CA LYS A 164 8.50 1.61 14.30
C LYS A 164 7.40 2.45 14.93
N ASP A 165 6.45 1.78 15.59
CA ASP A 165 5.34 2.42 16.29
C ASP A 165 4.60 3.42 15.38
N SER A 166 4.06 2.87 14.29
CA SER A 166 3.44 3.67 13.22
C SER A 166 2.31 4.59 13.72
N ASP A 167 1.61 4.26 14.82
CA ASP A 167 0.61 5.17 15.40
C ASP A 167 1.21 6.38 16.12
N SER A 168 2.34 6.23 16.82
CA SER A 168 2.99 7.36 17.50
C SER A 168 3.92 8.16 16.60
N ALA A 169 4.64 7.48 15.70
CA ALA A 169 5.63 8.08 14.80
C ALA A 169 5.00 8.78 13.58
N MET A 170 3.85 8.28 13.08
CA MET A 170 3.15 8.95 11.98
C MET A 170 2.02 9.87 12.43
N TYR A 171 1.51 9.79 13.67
CA TYR A 171 0.22 10.46 13.95
C TYR A 171 0.08 11.16 15.30
N GLY A 172 0.97 10.96 16.28
CA GLY A 172 0.83 11.65 17.59
C GLY A 172 -0.49 11.37 18.32
N CYS A 173 -1.24 10.36 17.89
CA CYS A 173 -2.50 9.98 18.47
C CYS A 173 -2.22 9.02 19.60
N HIS A 174 -2.76 9.30 20.79
CA HIS A 174 -2.69 8.39 21.92
C HIS A 174 -3.53 7.13 21.63
N GLY A 175 -2.93 6.20 20.88
CA GLY A 175 -3.36 4.84 20.63
C GLY A 175 -2.07 4.02 20.51
N GLN A 176 -1.99 2.91 21.22
CA GLN A 176 -0.82 2.05 21.18
C GLN A 176 -0.78 1.38 19.79
N ALA A 177 0.25 1.67 18.98
CA ALA A 177 0.46 0.89 17.77
C ALA A 177 0.69 -0.55 18.17
N PHE A 178 0.02 -1.48 17.51
CA PHE A 178 0.32 -2.89 17.66
C PHE A 178 1.42 -3.35 16.69
N TYR A 179 1.83 -2.53 15.70
CA TYR A 179 2.61 -3.01 14.55
C TYR A 179 3.64 -1.99 13.99
N ASP A 180 4.75 -2.54 13.52
CA ASP A 180 5.74 -1.83 12.71
C ASP A 180 5.22 -1.72 11.26
N GLN A 181 5.49 -0.62 10.59
CA GLN A 181 5.23 -0.47 9.15
C GLN A 181 6.54 -0.39 8.41
N LEU A 182 6.58 -0.89 7.19
CA LEU A 182 7.74 -0.76 6.33
C LEU A 182 7.38 0.11 5.14
N ALA A 183 7.98 1.29 5.08
CA ALA A 183 7.91 2.15 3.91
C ALA A 183 9.08 1.75 3.00
N THR A 184 8.80 1.13 1.86
CA THR A 184 9.78 0.98 0.80
C THR A 184 9.62 2.13 -0.18
N THR A 185 10.56 3.06 -0.15
CA THR A 185 10.73 4.05 -1.22
C THR A 185 11.89 3.58 -2.09
N LEU A 186 11.85 3.79 -3.39
CA LEU A 186 13.04 3.66 -4.24
C LEU A 186 13.81 4.99 -4.18
N ASP A 187 14.30 5.39 -3.01
CA ASP A 187 15.23 6.51 -2.91
C ASP A 187 16.67 5.99 -2.80
N LEU A 188 17.49 6.29 -3.79
CA LEU A 188 18.92 6.07 -3.63
C LEU A 188 19.38 7.11 -2.60
N ALA A 189 20.06 6.67 -1.55
CA ALA A 189 20.96 7.56 -0.82
C ALA A 189 21.82 8.34 -1.84
N PRO A 190 22.12 9.62 -1.59
CA PRO A 190 22.64 10.58 -2.58
C PRO A 190 23.84 10.10 -3.38
#